data_AF-A0A9X7QML6-F1
#
_entry.id   AF-A0A9X7QML6-F1
#
_cell.length_a   1.000
_cell.length_b   1.000
_cell.length_c   1.000
_cell.angle_alpha   90.00
_cell.angle_beta   90.00
_cell.angle_gamma   90.00
#
_symmetry.space_group_name_H-M   'P 1'
#
loop_
_entity.id
_entity.type
_entity.pdbx_description
1 polymer ?
#
loop_
_entity_poly.entity_id
_entity_poly.type
_entity_poly.pdbx_seq_one_letter_code
_entity_poly.pdbx_strand_id
1 'polypeptide(L)'
;MLYQDLSDGYQYSFRSDLFRGLRFFLEDIQYCVIEENVSFVTEEFVQVFKGYLQGSTLFMKWERMGFELDCFVLKQLLREKEVSLRKRSATLKHKNYFYSLLRDLGLQEELPTDFLYLKKRLLELEAMKKQVENKKRSSLVAARQLTVLKRVWEKTFGRTLVISRDITQGEVDELFFRIHKKQCKVTREQRVCSF
;
A
#
# COMPACT_ATOMS: atom_id res chain seq x y z
N MET A 1 9.80 3.37 36.14
CA MET A 1 9.22 4.74 36.03
C MET A 1 7.95 4.64 35.21
N LEU A 2 6.83 5.15 35.73
CA LEU A 2 5.53 5.13 35.06
C LEU A 2 5.35 6.37 34.18
N TYR A 3 4.35 6.35 33.30
CA TYR A 3 4.04 7.48 32.40
C TYR A 3 3.79 8.80 33.13
N GLN A 4 3.11 8.74 34.28
CA GLN A 4 2.78 9.92 35.08
C GLN A 4 4.01 10.55 35.75
N ASP A 5 5.09 9.78 35.92
CA ASP A 5 6.34 10.25 36.51
C ASP A 5 7.22 11.00 35.49
N LEU A 6 6.89 10.91 34.20
CA LEU A 6 7.61 11.61 33.14
C LEU A 6 7.27 13.10 33.15
N SER A 7 8.27 13.96 32.95
CA SER A 7 8.02 15.38 32.67
C SER A 7 7.26 15.56 31.35
N ASP A 8 6.59 16.69 31.18
CA ASP A 8 5.77 16.99 30.00
C ASP A 8 6.52 16.77 28.67
N GLY A 9 7.80 17.14 28.63
CA GLY A 9 8.65 16.93 27.46
C GLY A 9 8.86 15.45 27.12
N TYR A 10 9.09 14.62 28.14
CA TYR A 10 9.22 13.18 27.95
C TYR A 10 7.87 12.51 27.64
N GLN A 11 6.77 12.96 28.25
CA GLN A 11 5.43 12.48 27.91
C GLN A 11 5.07 12.80 26.45
N TYR A 12 5.41 13.99 25.96
CA TYR A 12 5.24 14.35 24.56
C TYR A 12 6.07 13.46 23.64
N SER A 13 7.36 13.27 23.94
CA SER A 13 8.24 12.39 23.17
C SER A 13 7.72 10.95 23.15
N PHE A 14 7.28 10.43 24.29
CA PHE A 14 6.71 9.10 24.42
C PHE A 14 5.47 8.93 23.54
N ARG A 15 4.52 9.87 23.61
CA ARG A 15 3.31 9.87 22.76
C ARG A 15 3.66 9.92 21.28
N SER A 16 4.65 10.71 20.89
CA SER A 16 5.12 10.78 19.50
C SER A 16 5.62 9.42 19.00
N ASP A 17 6.45 8.74 19.79
CA ASP A 17 6.96 7.40 19.45
C ASP A 17 5.85 6.35 19.47
N LEU A 18 4.96 6.40 20.46
CA LEU A 18 3.80 5.52 20.59
C LEU A 18 2.91 5.60 19.35
N PHE A 19 2.58 6.81 18.91
CA PHE A 19 1.71 7.00 17.76
C PHE A 19 2.40 6.68 16.43
N ARG A 20 3.72 6.81 16.37
CA ARG A 20 4.51 6.28 15.25
C ARG A 20 4.47 4.75 15.24
N GLY A 21 4.68 4.10 16.38
CA GLY A 21 4.58 2.65 16.52
C GLY A 21 3.19 2.14 16.17
N LEU A 22 2.12 2.81 16.63
CA LEU A 22 0.74 2.48 16.30
C LEU A 22 0.49 2.54 14.80
N ARG A 23 1.01 3.57 14.13
CA ARG A 23 0.88 3.71 12.68
C ARG A 23 1.54 2.53 11.95
N PHE A 24 2.77 2.18 12.31
CA PHE A 24 3.48 1.06 11.69
C PHE A 24 2.75 -0.26 11.95
N PHE A 25 2.32 -0.50 13.18
CA PHE A 25 1.58 -1.69 13.53
C PHE A 25 0.27 -1.82 12.72
N LEU A 26 -0.51 -0.74 12.60
CA LEU A 26 -1.73 -0.74 11.79
C LEU A 26 -1.43 -0.95 10.30
N GLU A 27 -0.34 -0.41 9.76
CA GLU A 27 0.11 -0.65 8.39
C GLU A 27 0.52 -2.14 8.19
N ASP A 28 1.25 -2.73 9.14
CA ASP A 28 1.71 -4.13 9.11
C ASP A 28 0.54 -5.13 9.11
N ILE A 29 -0.48 -4.89 9.94
CA ILE A 29 -1.71 -5.71 9.97
C ILE A 29 -2.74 -5.27 8.93
N GLN A 30 -2.38 -4.35 8.03
CA GLN A 30 -3.23 -3.83 6.96
C GLN A 30 -4.58 -3.30 7.46
N TYR A 31 -4.60 -2.69 8.64
CA TYR A 31 -5.78 -2.11 9.28
C TYR A 31 -6.92 -3.12 9.51
N CYS A 32 -6.64 -4.44 9.56
CA CYS A 32 -7.67 -5.48 9.60
C CYS A 32 -8.64 -5.37 10.79
N VAL A 33 -8.18 -4.84 11.92
CA VAL A 33 -8.96 -4.64 13.15
C VAL A 33 -9.88 -3.42 13.13
N ILE A 34 -9.81 -2.59 12.08
CA ILE A 34 -10.58 -1.35 11.99
C ILE A 34 -11.94 -1.64 11.40
N GLU A 35 -12.99 -1.42 12.18
CA GLU A 35 -14.37 -1.38 11.68
C GLU A 35 -14.91 0.05 11.73
N GLU A 36 -15.85 0.36 10.84
CA GLU A 36 -16.43 1.70 10.72
C GLU A 36 -17.15 2.09 12.01
N ASN A 37 -16.77 3.22 12.61
CA ASN A 37 -17.34 3.75 13.86
C ASN A 37 -17.25 2.83 15.11
N VAL A 38 -16.51 1.72 15.05
CA VAL A 38 -16.34 0.78 16.19
C VAL A 38 -14.93 0.89 16.74
N SER A 39 -14.78 1.12 18.05
CA SER A 39 -13.45 1.26 18.67
C SER A 39 -12.62 -0.01 18.51
N PHE A 40 -11.40 0.12 17.98
CA PHE A 40 -10.45 -1.01 17.88
C PHE A 40 -9.58 -1.18 19.13
N VAL A 41 -9.64 -0.23 20.07
CA VAL A 41 -8.82 -0.24 21.29
C VAL A 41 -9.48 -1.11 22.36
N THR A 42 -9.47 -2.43 22.10
CA THR A 42 -9.89 -3.48 23.04
C THR A 42 -8.75 -3.88 23.98
N GLU A 43 -9.05 -4.71 24.99
CA GLU A 43 -8.00 -5.19 25.88
C GLU A 43 -6.99 -6.08 25.14
N GLU A 44 -7.50 -6.95 24.26
CA GLU A 44 -6.72 -7.85 23.42
C GLU A 44 -5.80 -7.06 22.48
N PHE A 45 -6.32 -6.01 21.85
CA PHE A 45 -5.52 -5.13 21.00
C PHE A 45 -4.38 -4.49 21.79
N VAL A 46 -4.66 -3.97 22.99
CA VAL A 46 -3.66 -3.32 23.85
C VAL A 46 -2.53 -4.29 24.22
N GLN A 47 -2.86 -5.53 24.58
CA GLN A 47 -1.87 -6.55 24.92
C GLN A 47 -0.99 -6.92 23.72
N VAL A 48 -1.60 -7.17 22.56
CA VAL A 48 -0.86 -7.50 21.32
C VAL A 48 0.04 -6.33 20.92
N PHE A 49 -0.48 -5.11 20.93
CA PHE A 49 0.28 -3.92 20.56
C PHE A 49 1.41 -3.63 21.55
N LYS A 50 1.20 -3.83 22.86
CA LYS A 50 2.26 -3.75 23.87
C LYS A 50 3.40 -4.72 23.58
N GLY A 51 3.08 -5.97 23.25
CA GLY A 51 4.08 -6.97 22.85
C GLY A 51 4.85 -6.54 21.59
N TYR A 52 4.17 -5.97 20.59
CA TYR A 52 4.81 -5.39 19.41
C TYR A 52 5.78 -4.26 19.76
N LEU A 53 5.41 -3.37 20.68
CA LEU A 53 6.28 -2.28 21.13
C LEU A 53 7.54 -2.79 21.83
N GLN A 54 7.42 -3.80 22.70
CA GLN A 54 8.58 -4.40 23.40
C GLN A 54 9.58 -5.05 22.42
N GLY A 55 9.10 -5.56 21.29
CA GLY A 55 9.97 -6.05 20.21
C GLY A 55 10.56 -4.95 19.30
N SER A 56 10.14 -3.69 19.47
CA SER A 56 10.47 -2.60 18.55
C SER A 56 11.73 -1.85 18.96
N THR A 57 12.60 -1.59 17.98
CA THR A 57 13.78 -0.72 18.16
C THR A 57 13.40 0.71 18.59
N LEU A 58 12.20 1.17 18.24
CA LEU A 58 11.66 2.47 18.63
C LEU A 58 11.49 2.59 20.15
N PHE A 59 11.22 1.47 20.83
CA PHE A 59 10.86 1.44 22.26
C PHE A 59 11.97 0.92 23.17
N MET A 60 13.04 0.32 22.63
CA MET A 60 14.25 -0.03 23.38
C MET A 60 14.82 1.14 24.19
N LYS A 61 14.73 2.39 23.71
CA LYS A 61 15.21 3.56 24.46
C LYS A 61 14.40 3.81 25.74
N TRP A 62 13.10 3.55 25.71
CA TRP A 62 12.22 3.72 26.86
C TRP A 62 12.49 2.62 27.90
N GLU A 63 12.67 1.39 27.44
CA GLU A 63 13.08 0.27 28.30
C GLU A 63 14.43 0.54 28.99
N ARG A 64 15.42 1.06 28.25
CA ARG A 64 16.73 1.45 28.82
C ARG A 64 16.64 2.56 29.85
N MET A 65 15.62 3.41 29.77
CA MET A 65 15.32 4.44 30.78
C MET A 65 14.58 3.88 32.00
N GLY A 66 14.35 2.57 32.07
CA GLY A 66 13.58 1.93 33.14
C GLY A 66 12.10 2.29 33.10
N PHE A 67 11.58 2.62 31.92
CA PHE A 67 10.19 2.94 31.73
C PHE A 67 9.33 1.68 31.72
N GLU A 68 8.27 1.68 32.53
CA GLU A 68 7.31 0.59 32.61
C GLU A 68 5.99 1.03 31.98
N LEU A 69 5.60 0.33 30.91
CA LEU A 69 4.38 0.64 30.18
C LEU A 69 3.17 -0.09 30.80
N ASP A 70 2.42 0.64 31.61
CA ASP A 70 1.14 0.20 32.13
C ASP A 70 0.08 0.07 31.01
N CYS A 71 -0.66 -1.04 31.01
CA CYS A 71 -1.69 -1.32 30.02
C CYS A 71 -2.90 -0.37 30.14
N PHE A 72 -3.24 0.06 31.36
CA PHE A 72 -4.35 0.98 31.56
C PHE A 72 -4.04 2.36 30.97
N VAL A 73 -2.86 2.92 31.26
CA VAL A 73 -2.42 4.18 30.64
C VAL A 73 -2.28 4.03 29.12
N LEU A 74 -1.71 2.93 28.63
CA LEU A 74 -1.57 2.67 27.20
C LEU A 74 -2.94 2.71 26.50
N LYS A 75 -3.94 2.04 27.08
CA LYS A 75 -5.31 2.02 26.56
C LYS A 75 -5.92 3.41 26.48
N GLN A 76 -5.70 4.26 27.49
CA GLN A 76 -6.18 5.65 27.48
C GLN A 76 -5.54 6.46 26.35
N LEU A 77 -4.21 6.44 26.23
CA LEU A 77 -3.48 7.15 25.20
C LEU A 77 -3.88 6.70 23.78
N LEU A 78 -4.11 5.40 23.60
CA LEU A 78 -4.57 4.85 22.34
C LEU A 78 -6.00 5.27 21.99
N ARG A 79 -6.91 5.29 22.98
CA ARG A 79 -8.29 5.78 22.77
C ARG A 79 -8.32 7.25 22.38
N GLU A 80 -7.55 8.09 23.06
CA GLU A 80 -7.43 9.51 22.69
C GLU A 80 -6.94 9.66 21.24
N LYS A 81 -5.94 8.87 20.87
CA LYS A 81 -5.40 8.88 19.52
C LYS A 81 -6.40 8.38 18.48
N GLU A 82 -7.11 7.29 18.78
CA GLU A 82 -8.14 6.72 17.92
C GLU A 82 -9.22 7.78 17.63
N VAL A 83 -9.78 8.41 18.66
CA VAL A 83 -10.82 9.44 18.51
C VAL A 83 -10.34 10.58 17.63
N SER A 84 -9.10 11.03 17.82
CA SER A 84 -8.48 12.05 16.98
C SER A 84 -8.32 11.62 15.52
N LEU A 85 -7.90 10.36 15.29
CA LEU A 85 -7.69 9.84 13.94
C LEU A 85 -9.01 9.64 13.17
N ARG A 86 -10.06 9.12 13.82
CA ARG A 86 -11.37 8.91 13.18
C ARG A 86 -12.02 10.21 12.72
N LYS A 87 -11.89 11.27 13.53
CA LYS A 87 -12.45 12.61 13.25
C LYS A 87 -11.67 13.41 12.19
N ARG A 88 -10.51 12.92 11.75
CA ARG A 88 -9.66 13.65 10.83
C ARG A 88 -10.33 13.75 9.45
N SER A 89 -10.41 14.95 8.87
CA SER A 89 -10.96 15.07 7.52
C SER A 89 -10.05 14.44 6.45
N ALA A 90 -10.66 13.71 5.53
CA ALA A 90 -10.00 13.22 4.33
C ALA A 90 -9.52 14.41 3.46
N THR A 91 -8.24 14.42 3.09
CA THR A 91 -7.69 15.42 2.17
C THR A 91 -8.19 15.19 0.75
N LEU A 92 -8.15 16.22 -0.10
CA LEU A 92 -8.54 16.10 -1.52
C LEU A 92 -7.80 14.97 -2.24
N LYS A 93 -6.51 14.76 -1.93
CA LYS A 93 -5.72 13.65 -2.47
C LYS A 93 -6.31 12.28 -2.11
N HIS A 94 -6.75 12.08 -0.87
CA HIS A 94 -7.40 10.84 -0.46
C HIS A 94 -8.72 10.63 -1.20
N LYS A 95 -9.55 11.69 -1.31
CA LYS A 95 -10.84 11.64 -2.00
C LYS A 95 -10.69 11.27 -3.47
N ASN A 96 -9.80 11.97 -4.18
CA ASN A 96 -9.55 11.72 -5.60
C ASN A 96 -9.02 10.31 -5.85
N TYR A 97 -8.15 9.83 -4.97
CA TYR A 97 -7.59 8.50 -5.09
C TYR A 97 -8.63 7.41 -4.84
N PHE A 98 -9.48 7.57 -3.84
CA PHE A 98 -10.62 6.69 -3.58
C PHE A 98 -11.53 6.55 -4.81
N TYR A 99 -12.00 7.68 -5.37
CA TYR A 99 -12.85 7.63 -6.56
C TYR A 99 -12.15 7.10 -7.80
N SER A 100 -10.84 7.31 -7.94
CA SER A 100 -10.07 6.70 -9.03
C SER A 100 -10.05 5.17 -8.93
N LEU A 101 -9.88 4.63 -7.72
CA LEU A 101 -9.87 3.19 -7.48
C LEU A 101 -11.24 2.58 -7.77
N LEU A 102 -12.32 3.22 -7.28
CA LEU A 102 -13.68 2.79 -7.58
C LEU A 102 -13.96 2.76 -9.08
N ARG A 103 -13.61 3.83 -9.81
CA ARG A 103 -13.79 3.89 -11.27
C ARG A 103 -13.00 2.79 -11.99
N ASP A 104 -11.74 2.58 -11.61
CA ASP A 104 -10.89 1.56 -12.22
C ASP A 104 -11.41 0.13 -11.96
N LEU A 105 -12.13 -0.06 -10.85
CA LEU A 105 -12.78 -1.32 -10.45
C LEU A 105 -14.24 -1.44 -10.91
N GLY A 106 -14.84 -0.38 -11.46
CA GLY A 106 -16.26 -0.34 -11.83
C GLY A 106 -17.23 -0.36 -10.63
N LEU A 107 -16.78 0.11 -9.46
CA LEU A 107 -17.57 0.18 -8.23
C LEU A 107 -18.19 1.56 -8.03
N GLN A 108 -19.29 1.61 -7.28
CA GLN A 108 -19.92 2.85 -6.82
C GLN A 108 -20.12 2.77 -5.30
N GLU A 109 -19.39 3.62 -4.58
CA GLU A 109 -19.43 3.72 -3.12
C GLU A 109 -19.34 5.20 -2.73
N GLU A 110 -20.02 5.56 -1.64
CA GLU A 110 -19.85 6.87 -1.04
C GLU A 110 -18.51 6.94 -0.29
N LEU A 111 -17.97 8.15 -0.15
CA LEU A 111 -16.72 8.35 0.59
C LEU A 111 -16.98 8.15 2.09
N PRO A 112 -16.25 7.24 2.77
CA PRO A 112 -16.35 7.10 4.21
C PRO A 112 -16.04 8.40 4.97
N THR A 113 -16.86 8.66 5.99
CA THR A 113 -16.67 9.83 6.89
C THR A 113 -15.64 9.54 7.99
N ASP A 114 -15.55 8.28 8.42
CA ASP A 114 -14.53 7.79 9.34
C ASP A 114 -13.19 7.64 8.59
N PHE A 115 -12.19 8.43 8.99
CA PHE A 115 -10.90 8.45 8.30
C PHE A 115 -10.05 7.21 8.53
N LEU A 116 -10.17 6.53 9.67
CA LEU A 116 -9.47 5.25 9.87
C LEU A 116 -10.08 4.18 8.99
N TYR A 117 -11.41 4.16 8.89
CA TYR A 117 -12.09 3.23 8.00
C TYR A 117 -11.77 3.53 6.51
N LEU A 118 -11.71 4.80 6.12
CA LEU A 118 -11.23 5.19 4.78
C LEU A 118 -9.84 4.62 4.47
N LYS A 119 -8.92 4.60 5.45
CA LYS A 119 -7.58 4.03 5.27
C LYS A 119 -7.64 2.52 5.00
N LYS A 120 -8.42 1.77 5.78
CA LYS A 120 -8.67 0.34 5.53
C LYS A 120 -9.27 0.14 4.14
N ARG A 121 -10.34 0.87 3.81
CA ARG A 121 -11.04 0.72 2.53
C ARG A 121 -10.15 1.00 1.32
N LEU A 122 -9.27 1.99 1.41
CA LEU A 122 -8.29 2.26 0.35
C LEU A 122 -7.36 1.06 0.11
N LEU A 123 -6.85 0.43 1.17
CA LEU A 123 -5.98 -0.75 1.04
C LEU A 123 -6.73 -1.94 0.43
N GLU A 124 -7.99 -2.16 0.81
CA GLU A 124 -8.83 -3.20 0.22
C GLU A 124 -9.04 -2.98 -1.28
N LEU A 125 -9.36 -1.75 -1.69
CA LEU A 125 -9.54 -1.38 -3.09
C LEU A 125 -8.23 -1.53 -3.88
N GLU A 126 -7.08 -1.14 -3.31
CA GLU A 126 -5.75 -1.37 -3.91
C GLU A 126 -5.49 -2.88 -4.12
N ALA A 127 -5.78 -3.70 -3.11
CA ALA A 127 -5.62 -5.14 -3.19
C ALA A 127 -6.53 -5.75 -4.27
N MET A 128 -7.79 -5.34 -4.35
CA MET A 128 -8.73 -5.75 -5.39
C MET A 128 -8.21 -5.36 -6.78
N LYS A 129 -7.74 -4.12 -6.96
CA LYS A 129 -7.20 -3.65 -8.23
C LYS A 129 -6.01 -4.50 -8.66
N LYS A 130 -5.08 -4.77 -7.74
CA LYS A 130 -3.92 -5.63 -8.00
C LYS A 130 -4.34 -7.05 -8.39
N GLN A 131 -5.36 -7.62 -7.76
CA GLN A 131 -5.89 -8.93 -8.14
C GLN A 131 -6.50 -8.92 -9.54
N VAL A 132 -7.26 -7.88 -9.91
CA VAL A 132 -7.83 -7.73 -11.25
C VAL A 132 -6.73 -7.60 -12.31
N GLU A 133 -5.71 -6.78 -12.05
CA GLU A 133 -4.56 -6.60 -12.95
C GLU A 133 -3.77 -7.91 -13.12
N ASN A 134 -3.53 -8.64 -12.03
CA ASN A 134 -2.86 -9.93 -12.10
C ASN A 134 -3.66 -10.95 -12.90
N LYS A 135 -4.99 -11.03 -12.69
CA LYS A 135 -5.86 -11.90 -13.50
C LYS A 135 -5.82 -11.55 -14.98
N LYS A 136 -5.81 -10.24 -15.33
CA LYS A 136 -5.67 -9.78 -16.72
C LYS A 136 -4.32 -10.19 -17.29
N ARG A 137 -3.22 -10.00 -16.56
CA ARG A 137 -1.87 -10.39 -17.00
C ARG A 137 -1.73 -11.89 -17.20
N SER A 138 -2.33 -12.70 -16.34
CA SER A 138 -2.32 -14.16 -16.44
C SER A 138 -3.32 -14.73 -17.47
N SER A 139 -4.15 -13.88 -18.10
CA SER A 139 -5.11 -14.34 -19.10
C SER A 139 -4.42 -14.77 -20.39
N LEU A 140 -5.00 -15.77 -21.05
CA LEU A 140 -4.53 -16.24 -22.35
C LEU A 140 -4.77 -15.17 -23.42
N VAL A 141 -3.78 -15.01 -24.28
CA VAL A 141 -3.79 -13.94 -25.29
C VAL A 141 -4.60 -14.35 -26.52
N ALA A 142 -5.41 -13.42 -27.02
CA ALA A 142 -6.17 -13.63 -28.26
C ALA A 142 -5.22 -13.88 -29.46
N ALA A 143 -5.54 -14.88 -30.27
CA ALA A 143 -4.73 -15.28 -31.43
C ALA A 143 -4.41 -14.12 -32.39
N ARG A 144 -5.35 -13.16 -32.56
CA ARG A 144 -5.15 -11.97 -33.40
C ARG A 144 -3.99 -11.09 -32.90
N GLN A 145 -3.86 -10.92 -31.59
CA GLN A 145 -2.80 -10.12 -31.00
C GLN A 145 -1.43 -10.79 -31.15
N LEU A 146 -1.38 -12.13 -31.04
CA LEU A 146 -0.17 -12.90 -31.30
C LEU A 146 0.29 -12.78 -32.76
N THR A 147 -0.65 -12.75 -33.72
CA THR A 147 -0.31 -12.52 -35.14
C THR A 147 0.32 -11.15 -35.37
N VAL A 148 -0.24 -10.10 -34.75
CA VAL A 148 0.35 -8.75 -34.81
C VAL A 148 1.73 -8.73 -34.18
N LEU A 149 1.89 -9.33 -32.99
CA LEU A 149 3.17 -9.40 -32.30
C LEU A 149 4.25 -10.07 -33.14
N LYS A 150 3.97 -11.24 -33.74
CA LYS A 150 4.91 -11.96 -34.61
C LYS A 150 5.36 -11.10 -35.78
N ARG A 151 4.41 -10.43 -36.46
CA ARG A 151 4.70 -9.54 -37.60
C ARG A 151 5.60 -8.37 -37.20
N VAL A 152 5.27 -7.69 -36.10
CA VAL A 152 6.03 -6.52 -35.65
C VAL A 152 7.41 -6.92 -35.12
N TRP A 153 7.51 -8.08 -34.46
CA TRP A 153 8.78 -8.63 -34.01
C TRP A 153 9.71 -8.95 -35.17
N GLU A 154 9.22 -9.65 -36.18
CA GLU A 154 9.99 -9.99 -37.38
C GLU A 154 10.44 -8.71 -38.12
N LYS A 155 9.57 -7.72 -38.25
CA LYS A 155 9.94 -6.42 -38.83
C LYS A 155 11.04 -5.70 -38.03
N THR A 156 11.03 -5.81 -36.70
CA THR A 156 11.94 -5.05 -35.83
C THR A 156 13.28 -5.76 -35.61
N PHE A 157 13.29 -7.10 -35.58
CA PHE A 157 14.46 -7.91 -35.25
C PHE A 157 14.94 -8.83 -36.38
N GLY A 158 14.20 -8.94 -37.49
CA GLY A 158 14.56 -9.75 -38.66
C GLY A 158 14.51 -11.25 -38.45
N ARG A 159 13.82 -11.72 -37.39
CA ARG A 159 13.72 -13.14 -37.03
C ARG A 159 12.32 -13.52 -36.59
N THR A 160 11.95 -14.77 -36.83
CA THR A 160 10.65 -15.31 -36.44
C THR A 160 10.55 -15.46 -34.92
N LEU A 161 9.41 -15.09 -34.35
CA LEU A 161 9.14 -15.23 -32.92
C LEU A 161 8.42 -16.56 -32.64
N VAL A 162 9.08 -17.45 -31.90
CA VAL A 162 8.47 -18.69 -31.39
C VAL A 162 7.80 -18.39 -30.05
N ILE A 163 6.51 -18.71 -29.94
CA ILE A 163 5.68 -18.40 -28.77
C ILE A 163 5.01 -19.68 -28.29
N SER A 164 4.98 -19.91 -26.98
CA SER A 164 4.23 -21.01 -26.36
C SER A 164 2.72 -20.86 -26.60
N ARG A 165 1.98 -21.98 -26.62
CA ARG A 165 0.51 -21.94 -26.73
C ARG A 165 -0.15 -21.28 -25.51
N ASP A 166 0.52 -21.34 -24.35
CA ASP A 166 0.00 -20.86 -23.07
C ASP A 166 0.58 -19.50 -22.68
N ILE A 167 1.02 -18.69 -23.67
CA ILE A 167 1.57 -17.37 -23.38
C ILE A 167 0.51 -16.48 -22.71
N THR A 168 0.95 -15.81 -21.65
CA THR A 168 0.13 -14.88 -20.88
C THR A 168 0.17 -13.47 -21.47
N GLN A 169 -0.85 -12.66 -21.18
CA GLN A 169 -0.88 -11.26 -21.61
C GLN A 169 0.32 -10.46 -21.09
N GLY A 170 0.78 -10.74 -19.88
CA GLY A 170 1.97 -10.11 -19.31
C GLY A 170 3.24 -10.36 -20.13
N GLU A 171 3.46 -11.58 -20.59
CA GLU A 171 4.60 -11.92 -21.45
C GLU A 171 4.52 -11.24 -22.82
N VAL A 172 3.32 -11.13 -23.39
CA VAL A 172 3.09 -10.40 -24.64
C VAL A 172 3.39 -8.92 -24.49
N ASP A 173 2.97 -8.30 -23.38
CA ASP A 173 3.24 -6.89 -23.10
C ASP A 173 4.75 -6.62 -22.97
N GLU A 174 5.50 -7.53 -22.33
CA GLU A 174 6.96 -7.44 -22.28
C GLU A 174 7.62 -7.52 -23.67
N LEU A 175 7.12 -8.40 -24.55
CA LEU A 175 7.64 -8.52 -25.90
C LEU A 175 7.37 -7.24 -26.72
N PHE A 176 6.20 -6.63 -26.58
CA PHE A 176 5.92 -5.32 -27.16
C PHE A 176 6.81 -4.22 -26.57
N PHE A 177 7.07 -4.23 -25.27
CA PHE A 177 7.99 -3.28 -24.64
C PHE A 177 9.42 -3.41 -25.20
N ARG A 178 9.91 -4.65 -25.42
CA ARG A 178 11.21 -4.90 -26.05
C ARG A 178 11.27 -4.39 -27.48
N ILE A 179 10.22 -4.61 -28.27
CA ILE A 179 10.08 -4.05 -29.63
C ILE A 179 10.21 -2.52 -29.57
N HIS A 180 9.41 -1.87 -28.73
CA HIS A 180 9.39 -0.42 -28.60
C HIS A 180 10.78 0.13 -28.22
N LYS A 181 11.43 -0.49 -27.22
CA LYS A 181 12.79 -0.11 -26.79
C LYS A 181 13.80 -0.20 -27.93
N LYS A 182 13.73 -1.25 -28.77
CA LYS A 182 14.61 -1.42 -29.93
C LYS A 182 14.33 -0.36 -31.01
N GLN A 183 13.07 -0.10 -31.31
CA GLN A 183 12.68 0.94 -32.28
C GLN A 183 13.19 2.32 -31.85
N CYS A 184 12.99 2.70 -30.58
CA CYS A 184 13.53 3.96 -30.06
C CYS A 184 15.06 4.06 -30.16
N LYS A 185 15.78 2.95 -29.94
CA LYS A 185 17.25 2.92 -30.09
C LYS A 185 17.67 3.18 -31.53
N VAL A 186 17.05 2.49 -32.49
CA VAL A 186 17.34 2.67 -33.92
C VAL A 186 17.03 4.09 -34.39
N THR A 187 15.91 4.67 -33.96
CA THR A 187 15.55 6.06 -34.31
C THR A 187 16.54 7.08 -33.73
N ARG A 188 17.08 6.85 -32.53
CA ARG A 188 18.13 7.70 -31.95
C ARG A 188 19.43 7.62 -32.75
N GLU A 189 19.85 6.42 -33.12
CA GLU A 189 21.07 6.19 -33.92
C GLU A 189 20.95 6.83 -35.32
N GLN A 190 19.79 6.74 -35.96
CA GLN A 190 19.53 7.38 -37.25
C GLN A 190 19.60 8.91 -37.18
N ARG A 191 19.12 9.53 -36.09
CA ARG A 191 19.22 10.98 -35.89
C ARG A 191 20.66 11.48 -35.68
N VAL A 192 21.55 10.64 -35.16
CA VAL A 192 22.96 10.99 -34.93
C VAL A 192 23.77 10.89 -36.23
N CYS A 193 23.44 9.96 -37.13
CA CYS A 193 24.09 9.81 -38.44
C CYS A 193 23.51 10.73 -39.55
N SER A 194 22.60 11.66 -39.19
CA SER A 194 21.98 12.61 -40.13
C SER A 194 22.69 13.98 -40.19
N PHE A 195 23.88 14.10 -39.61
CA PHE A 195 24.72 15.30 -39.61
C PHE A 195 26.02 15.04 -40.37
#